data_AF-A0A0Q6D434-F1
#
_entry.id   AF-A0A0Q6D434-F1
#
_cell.length_a   1.000
_cell.length_b   1.000
_cell.length_c   1.000
_cell.angle_alpha   90.00
_cell.angle_beta   90.00
_cell.angle_gamma   90.00
#
_symmetry.space_group_name_H-M   'P 1'
#
loop_
_entity.id
_entity.type
_entity.pdbx_description
1 polymer ?
#
loop_
_entity_poly.entity_id
_entity_poly.type
_entity_poly.pdbx_seq_one_letter_code
_entity_poly.pdbx_strand_id
1 'polypeptide(L)' 'MTDAAKEQIKLRATFLNGIAIATFGVGGLAPVVTALSRDDISGGTIGSLFVLSVVCLAVSGIIHSHAYRHLKGLDP' A
#
# COMPACT_ATOMS: atom_id res chain seq x y z
N MET A 1 -27.79 -3.60 10.89
CA MET A 1 -26.68 -2.63 10.91
C MET A 1 -27.27 -1.24 10.68
N THR A 2 -26.89 -0.23 11.46
CA THR A 2 -27.37 1.15 11.31
C THR A 2 -26.62 1.87 10.19
N ASP A 3 -27.20 2.91 9.60
CA ASP A 3 -26.53 3.68 8.54
C ASP A 3 -25.23 4.33 9.03
N ALA A 4 -25.21 4.82 10.26
CA ALA A 4 -24.00 5.35 10.90
C ALA A 4 -22.86 4.31 10.98
N ALA A 5 -23.19 3.03 11.25
CA ALA A 5 -22.19 1.96 11.27
C ALA A 5 -21.64 1.67 9.86
N LYS A 6 -22.49 1.74 8.83
CA LYS A 6 -22.08 1.56 7.43
C LYS A 6 -21.12 2.68 6.98
N GLU A 7 -21.45 3.93 7.31
CA GLU A 7 -20.59 5.08 6.97
C GLU A 7 -19.23 5.02 7.65
N GLN A 8 -19.16 4.60 8.93
CA GLN A 8 -17.88 4.40 9.61
C GLN A 8 -17.00 3.35 8.93
N ILE A 9 -17.59 2.22 8.49
CA ILE A 9 -16.81 1.19 7.80
C ILE A 9 -16.29 1.72 6.46
N LYS A 10 -17.10 2.48 5.72
CA LYS A 10 -16.69 3.12 4.47
C LYS A 10 -15.52 4.10 4.70
N LEU A 11 -15.60 4.95 5.72
CA LEU A 11 -14.52 5.89 6.07
C LEU A 11 -13.21 5.15 6.40
N ARG A 12 -13.29 4.07 7.19
CA ARG A 12 -12.11 3.25 7.54
C ARG A 12 -11.49 2.58 6.32
N ALA A 13 -12.31 2.02 5.44
CA ALA A 13 -11.83 1.37 4.23
C ALA A 13 -11.18 2.39 3.27
N THR A 14 -11.75 3.58 3.11
CA THR A 14 -11.14 4.67 2.33
C THR A 14 -9.79 5.10 2.90
N PHE A 15 -9.70 5.26 4.22
CA PHE A 15 -8.44 5.62 4.89
C PHE A 15 -7.35 4.55 4.68
N LEU A 16 -7.70 3.28 4.88
CA LEU A 16 -6.80 2.14 4.64
C LEU A 16 -6.35 2.08 3.17
N ASN A 17 -7.26 2.31 2.23
CA ASN A 17 -6.92 2.36 0.80
C ASN A 17 -5.93 3.50 0.50
N GLY A 18 -6.11 4.68 1.09
CA GLY A 18 -5.18 5.79 0.97
C GLY A 18 -3.77 5.44 1.46
N ILE A 19 -3.66 4.79 2.62
CA ILE A 19 -2.37 4.29 3.14
C ILE A 19 -1.74 3.30 2.16
N ALA A 20 -2.51 2.33 1.66
CA ALA A 20 -2.00 1.34 0.72
C ALA A 20 -1.38 1.98 -0.54
N ILE A 21 -2.06 2.98 -1.13
CA ILE A 21 -1.57 3.71 -2.30
C ILE A 21 -0.29 4.49 -1.96
N ALA A 22 -0.26 5.20 -0.82
CA ALA A 22 0.92 5.96 -0.39
C ALA A 22 2.13 5.06 -0.15
N THR A 23 1.94 3.92 0.54
CA THR A 23 3.00 2.92 0.77
C THR A 23 3.50 2.31 -0.54
N PHE A 24 2.60 2.02 -1.48
CA PHE A 24 2.96 1.54 -2.82
C PHE A 24 3.80 2.57 -3.58
N GLY A 25 3.35 3.83 -3.64
CA GLY A 25 4.01 4.87 -4.41
C GLY A 25 5.37 5.27 -3.84
N VAL A 26 5.41 5.61 -2.55
CA VAL A 26 6.62 6.13 -1.89
C VAL A 26 7.59 5.02 -1.50
N GLY A 27 7.08 3.90 -0.99
CA GLY A 27 7.90 2.80 -0.50
C GLY A 27 8.21 1.73 -1.56
N GLY A 28 7.32 1.56 -2.55
CA GLY A 28 7.49 0.59 -3.63
C GLY A 28 8.11 1.21 -4.88
N LEU A 29 7.40 2.16 -5.48
CA LEU A 29 7.67 2.65 -6.83
C LEU A 29 8.82 3.68 -6.89
N ALA A 30 8.90 4.62 -5.94
CA ALA A 30 9.95 5.64 -5.92
C ALA A 30 11.39 5.07 -5.80
N PRO A 31 11.66 4.03 -4.97
CA PRO A 31 12.96 3.36 -4.96
C PRO A 31 13.34 2.72 -6.29
N VAL A 32 12.38 2.13 -7.00
CA VAL A 32 12.60 1.52 -8.33
C VAL A 32 12.99 2.60 -9.34
N VAL A 33 12.27 3.72 -9.37
CA VAL A 33 12.61 4.85 -10.24
C VAL A 33 14.00 5.39 -9.91
N THR A 34 14.34 5.50 -8.62
CA THR A 34 15.67 5.94 -8.17
C THR A 34 16.77 5.00 -8.64
N ALA A 35 16.54 3.68 -8.56
CA ALA A 35 17.49 2.67 -9.03
C ALA A 35 17.69 2.71 -10.55
N LEU A 36 16.65 3.03 -11.32
CA LEU A 36 16.74 3.17 -12.77
C LEU A 36 17.33 4.50 -13.25
N SER A 37 17.31 5.54 -12.41
CA SER A 37 17.74 6.90 -12.78
C SER A 37 19.18 7.21 -12.41
N ARG A 38 19.85 6.34 -11.65
CA ARG A 38 21.19 6.58 -11.11
C ARG A 38 22.10 5.41 -11.43
N ASP A 39 23.17 5.69 -12.19
CA ASP A 39 24.18 4.71 -12.59
C ASP A 39 25.26 4.49 -11.51
N ASP A 40 25.30 5.32 -10.47
CA ASP A 40 26.32 5.32 -9.41
C ASP A 40 25.92 4.52 -8.15
N ILE A 41 24.80 3.80 -8.19
CA ILE A 41 24.30 3.07 -7.03
C ILE A 41 25.04 1.74 -6.85
N SER A 42 25.60 1.53 -5.66
CA SER A 42 26.23 0.26 -5.30
C SER A 42 25.24 -0.90 -5.33
N GLY A 43 25.68 -2.09 -5.75
CA GLY A 43 24.82 -3.28 -5.80
C GLY A 43 24.15 -3.65 -4.46
N GLY A 44 24.83 -3.38 -3.34
CA GLY A 44 24.26 -3.57 -1.99
C GLY A 44 23.08 -2.63 -1.71
N THR A 45 23.15 -1.38 -2.18
CA THR A 45 22.07 -0.41 -2.08
C THR A 45 20.87 -0.84 -2.94
N ILE A 46 21.10 -1.30 -4.17
CA ILE A 46 20.03 -1.82 -5.06
C ILE A 46 19.29 -2.99 -4.39
N GLY A 47 20.03 -3.93 -3.80
CA GLY A 47 19.44 -5.05 -3.05
C GLY A 47 18.56 -4.58 -1.89
N SER A 48 19.03 -3.60 -1.12
CA SER A 48 18.24 -3.04 0.00
C SER A 48 16.97 -2.30 -0.45
N LEU A 49 17.04 -1.54 -1.55
CA LEU A 49 15.89 -0.84 -2.14
C LEU A 49 14.86 -1.84 -2.67
N PHE A 50 15.33 -2.92 -3.31
CA PHE A 50 14.45 -3.98 -3.80
C PHE A 50 13.70 -4.67 -2.65
N VAL A 51 14.40 -5.03 -1.57
CA VAL A 51 13.77 -5.63 -0.37
C VAL A 51 12.74 -4.68 0.23
N LEU A 52 13.08 -3.39 0.37
CA LEU A 52 12.16 -2.37 0.88
C LEU A 52 10.91 -2.25 0.01
N SER A 53 11.08 -2.22 -1.33
CA SER A 53 9.98 -2.17 -2.28
C SER A 53 9.07 -3.39 -2.14
N VAL A 54 9.63 -4.61 -2.09
CA VAL A 54 8.84 -5.85 -1.94
C VAL A 54 8.04 -5.83 -0.63
N VAL A 55 8.66 -5.41 0.48
CA VAL A 55 7.96 -5.30 1.78
C VAL A 55 6.84 -4.27 1.72
N CYS A 56 7.08 -3.09 1.14
CA CYS A 56 6.04 -2.07 0.98
C CYS A 56 4.89 -2.52 0.09
N LEU A 57 5.18 -3.25 -0.99
CA LEU A 57 4.15 -3.85 -1.85
C LEU A 57 3.31 -4.88 -1.09
N ALA A 58 3.94 -5.77 -0.32
CA ALA A 58 3.25 -6.76 0.48
C ALA A 58 2.35 -6.09 1.54
N VAL A 59 2.86 -5.10 2.26
CA VAL A 59 2.10 -4.33 3.25
C VAL A 59 0.93 -3.59 2.59
N SER A 60 1.16 -2.93 1.45
CA SER A 60 0.10 -2.27 0.68
C SER A 60 -1.00 -3.24 0.27
N GLY A 61 -0.64 -4.41 -0.27
CA GLY A 61 -1.59 -5.45 -0.68
C GLY A 61 -2.42 -5.99 0.48
N ILE A 62 -1.80 -6.21 1.65
CA ILE A 62 -2.50 -6.63 2.87
C ILE A 62 -3.51 -5.55 3.30
N ILE A 63 -3.08 -4.29 3.39
CA ILE A 63 -3.94 -3.18 3.81
C ILE A 63 -5.11 -2.99 2.84
N HIS A 64 -4.85 -3.04 1.53
CA HIS A 64 -5.88 -2.91 0.50
C HIS A 64 -6.88 -4.07 0.58
N SER A 65 -6.39 -5.30 0.77
CA SER A 65 -7.25 -6.47 0.95
C SER A 65 -8.12 -6.36 2.20
N HIS A 66 -7.58 -5.84 3.30
CA HIS A 66 -8.37 -5.56 4.51
C HIS A 66 -9.42 -4.49 4.27
N ALA A 67 -9.10 -3.41 3.56
CA ALA A 67 -10.07 -2.38 3.19
C ALA A 67 -11.22 -2.97 2.34
N TYR A 68 -10.87 -3.78 1.34
CA TYR A 68 -11.83 -4.44 0.46
C TYR A 68 -12.73 -5.42 1.22
N ARG A 69 -12.16 -6.22 2.14
CA ARG A 69 -12.93 -7.17 2.97
C ARG A 69 -13.89 -6.46 3.92
N HIS A 70 -13.50 -5.32 4.49
CA HIS A 70 -14.40 -4.50 5.30
C HIS A 70 -15.57 -3.95 4.48
N LEU A 71 -15.34 -3.57 3.22
CA LEU A 71 -16.40 -3.11 2.32
C LEU A 71 -17.32 -4.26 1.87
N LYS A 72 -16.76 -5.44 1.56
CA LYS A 72 -17.52 -6.61 1.09
C LYS A 72 -18.53 -7.12 2.13
N GLY A 73 -18.28 -6.88 3.42
CA GLY A 73 -19.23 -7.19 4.50
C GLY A 73 -20.42 -6.22 4.60
N LEU A 74 -20.46 -5.15 3.80
CA LEU A 74 -21.62 -4.25 3.70
C LEU A 74 -22.58 -4.61 2.56
N ASP A 75 -22.14 -5.46 1.62
CA ASP A 75 -22.96 -5.95 0.52
C ASP A 75 -23.74 -7.19 1.02
N PRO A 76 -25.08 -7.24 0.94
CA PRO A 76 -25.90 -8.36 1.40
C PRO A 76 -25.67 -9.65 0.62
#